data_AF-A0A6P2R665-F1
#
_entry.id   AF-A0A6P2R665-F1
#
_cell.length_a   1.000
_cell.length_b   1.000
_cell.length_c   1.000
_cell.angle_alpha   90.00
_cell.angle_beta   90.00
_cell.angle_gamma   90.00
#
_symmetry.space_group_name_H-M   'P 1'
#
loop_
_entity.id
_entity.type
_entity.pdbx_description
1 polymer ?
#
loop_
_entity_poly.entity_id
_entity_poly.type
_entity_poly.pdbx_seq_one_letter_code
_entity_poly.pdbx_strand_id
1 'polypeptide(L)'
;MTDNKKSGRVIWLARAYAGIRSAPRGELPLLSEMSGALDWSHHAGFPTDDAGRCCVAMLVCLKVESRYRWPIGGKDSVTPEMTISVERIARSQDMRGVVVAQFEIAYAGLRATANIIRNGHPPICGVSVELRDGDGVWEIAIRLLRELYKAFE
;
A
#
# COMPACT_ATOMS: atom_id res chain seq x y z
N MET A 1 21.58 -28.27 11.95
CA MET A 1 21.96 -27.29 10.90
C MET A 1 21.11 -26.06 11.12
N THR A 2 21.74 -24.96 11.51
CA THR A 2 21.07 -23.70 11.89
C THR A 2 20.50 -23.02 10.65
N ASP A 3 19.18 -22.98 10.55
CA ASP A 3 18.47 -22.19 9.54
C ASP A 3 18.82 -20.71 9.76
N ASN A 4 19.67 -20.19 8.89
CA ASN A 4 20.13 -18.81 8.94
C ASN A 4 18.97 -17.92 8.49
N LYS A 5 18.05 -17.61 9.42
CA LYS A 5 16.93 -16.69 9.19
C LYS A 5 17.53 -15.37 8.71
N LYS A 6 17.45 -15.13 7.39
CA LYS A 6 17.69 -13.81 6.80
C LYS A 6 16.60 -12.88 7.30
N SER A 7 16.79 -12.33 8.50
CA SER A 7 16.02 -11.19 8.98
C SER A 7 16.50 -9.96 8.21
N GLY A 8 15.56 -9.13 7.78
CA GLY A 8 15.87 -7.93 7.01
C GLY A 8 14.83 -6.86 7.28
N ARG A 9 15.26 -5.60 7.39
CA ARG A 9 14.33 -4.50 7.60
C ARG A 9 13.68 -4.11 6.27
N VAL A 10 12.35 -4.13 6.22
CA VAL A 10 11.56 -3.64 5.08
C VAL A 10 11.19 -2.21 5.37
N ILE A 11 11.76 -1.28 4.60
CA ILE A 11 11.45 0.15 4.66
C ILE A 11 10.64 0.49 3.41
N TRP A 12 9.52 1.15 3.60
CA TRP A 12 8.55 1.46 2.56
C TRP A 12 8.09 2.91 2.62
N LEU A 13 7.69 3.42 1.47
CA LEU A 13 7.09 4.73 1.28
C LEU A 13 5.90 4.56 0.33
N ALA A 14 4.74 5.08 0.70
CA ALA A 14 3.56 5.07 -0.12
C ALA A 14 3.10 6.49 -0.38
N ARG A 15 2.73 6.78 -1.63
CA ARG A 15 2.22 8.08 -2.06
C ARG A 15 0.90 7.88 -2.77
N ALA A 16 -0.11 8.61 -2.32
CA ALA A 16 -1.42 8.64 -2.92
C ALA A 16 -1.58 9.88 -3.77
N TYR A 17 -2.11 9.70 -4.97
CA TYR A 17 -2.28 10.75 -5.96
C TYR A 17 -3.71 10.79 -6.47
N ALA A 18 -4.18 11.97 -6.87
CA ALA A 18 -5.47 12.14 -7.52
C ALA A 18 -5.38 11.72 -9.00
N GLY A 19 -6.23 10.80 -9.43
CA GLY A 19 -6.31 10.25 -10.79
C GLY A 19 -5.66 8.88 -10.97
N ILE A 20 -5.93 8.25 -12.12
CA ILE A 20 -5.30 6.97 -12.53
C ILE A 20 -4.06 7.24 -13.38
N ARG A 21 -2.95 6.59 -13.06
CA ARG A 21 -1.68 6.76 -13.78
C ARG A 21 -1.60 5.88 -15.04
N SER A 22 -2.28 6.26 -16.11
CA SER A 22 -2.30 5.47 -17.36
C SER A 22 -1.00 5.53 -18.19
N ALA A 23 -0.06 6.45 -17.90
CA ALA A 23 1.18 6.64 -18.67
C ALA A 23 2.21 7.51 -17.91
N PRO A 24 3.49 7.61 -18.36
CA PRO A 24 4.57 8.26 -17.60
C PRO A 24 4.57 9.81 -17.61
N ARG A 25 3.56 10.50 -18.15
CA ARG A 25 3.59 11.96 -18.30
C ARG A 25 2.42 12.64 -17.60
N GLY A 26 2.78 13.48 -16.64
CA GLY A 26 1.88 14.20 -15.73
C GLY A 26 2.16 13.77 -14.30
N GLU A 27 2.74 14.66 -13.49
CA GLU A 27 2.76 14.46 -12.04
C GLU A 27 1.32 14.60 -11.56
N LEU A 28 0.68 13.47 -11.24
CA LEU A 28 -0.64 13.49 -10.61
C LEU A 28 -0.52 14.28 -9.28
N PRO A 29 -1.53 15.09 -8.90
CA PRO A 29 -1.50 15.82 -7.64
C PRO A 29 -1.33 14.87 -6.44
N LEU A 30 -0.34 15.13 -5.59
CA LEU A 30 -0.13 14.37 -4.36
C LEU A 30 -1.25 14.69 -3.37
N LEU A 31 -1.96 13.66 -2.91
CA LEU A 31 -3.02 13.75 -1.89
C LEU A 31 -2.45 13.55 -0.49
N SER A 32 -1.64 12.50 -0.33
CA SER A 32 -1.02 12.16 0.96
C SER A 32 0.17 11.24 0.74
N GLU A 33 1.11 11.24 1.68
CA GLU A 33 2.17 10.24 1.76
C GLU A 33 2.22 9.61 3.16
N MET A 34 2.68 8.35 3.21
CA MET A 34 2.94 7.61 4.44
C MET A 34 4.20 6.78 4.25
N SER A 35 4.98 6.61 5.32
CA SER A 35 6.15 5.74 5.30
C SER A 35 6.24 4.94 6.58
N GLY A 36 7.03 3.88 6.53
CA GLY A 36 7.22 3.04 7.69
C GLY A 36 8.35 2.05 7.48
N ALA A 37 8.63 1.33 8.55
CA ALA A 37 9.57 0.23 8.52
C ALA A 37 9.07 -0.92 9.39
N LEU A 38 9.30 -2.14 8.94
CA LEU A 38 8.98 -3.35 9.68
C LEU A 38 10.19 -4.29 9.63
N ASP A 39 10.57 -4.85 10.78
CA ASP A 39 11.53 -5.93 10.81
C ASP A 39 10.89 -7.19 10.26
N TRP A 40 11.47 -7.75 9.21
CA TRP A 40 10.90 -8.87 8.48
C TRP A 40 11.64 -10.15 8.81
N SER A 41 10.91 -11.12 9.37
CA SER A 41 11.35 -12.50 9.48
C SER A 41 10.65 -13.34 8.42
N HIS A 42 11.41 -14.19 7.72
CA HIS A 42 10.82 -15.16 6.82
C HIS A 42 9.92 -16.13 7.57
N HIS A 43 8.66 -16.25 7.11
CA HIS A 43 7.71 -17.29 7.49
C HIS A 43 7.08 -17.85 6.22
N ALA A 44 6.76 -19.16 6.22
CA ALA A 44 6.25 -19.86 5.04
C ALA A 44 4.94 -19.28 4.47
N GLY A 45 4.19 -18.51 5.26
CA GLY A 45 3.02 -17.78 4.78
C GLY A 45 3.37 -16.50 4.04
N PHE A 46 4.37 -15.73 4.47
CA PHE A 46 4.50 -14.36 3.97
C PHE A 46 5.10 -14.26 2.55
N PRO A 47 4.75 -13.19 1.81
CA PRO A 47 5.33 -12.94 0.49
C PRO A 47 6.85 -12.85 0.54
N THR A 48 7.49 -13.41 -0.49
CA THR A 48 8.95 -13.40 -0.64
C THR A 48 9.42 -12.31 -1.61
N ASP A 49 8.54 -11.75 -2.43
CA ASP A 49 8.82 -10.64 -3.35
C ASP A 49 8.75 -9.26 -2.65
N ASP A 50 9.49 -8.28 -3.16
CA ASP A 50 9.58 -6.96 -2.54
C ASP A 50 8.24 -6.22 -2.47
N ALA A 51 7.39 -6.38 -3.49
CA ALA A 51 6.07 -5.74 -3.52
C ALA A 51 5.19 -6.28 -2.40
N GLY A 52 5.11 -7.61 -2.28
CA GLY A 52 4.38 -8.29 -1.22
C GLY A 52 4.89 -7.92 0.18
N ARG A 53 6.21 -7.92 0.38
CA ARG A 53 6.80 -7.52 1.67
C ARG A 53 6.48 -6.08 2.03
N CYS A 54 6.60 -5.14 1.09
CA CYS A 54 6.27 -3.72 1.34
C CYS A 54 4.80 -3.53 1.64
N CYS A 55 3.90 -4.16 0.89
CA CYS A 55 2.46 -4.05 1.09
C CYS A 55 2.01 -4.65 2.44
N VAL A 56 2.56 -5.79 2.86
CA VAL A 56 2.27 -6.36 4.19
C VAL A 56 2.87 -5.50 5.30
N ALA A 57 4.10 -5.00 5.14
CA ALA A 57 4.70 -4.08 6.11
C ALA A 57 3.87 -2.80 6.25
N MET A 58 3.41 -2.23 5.14
CA MET A 58 2.50 -1.10 5.10
C MET A 58 1.18 -1.40 5.83
N LEU A 59 0.56 -2.56 5.57
CA LEU A 59 -0.68 -2.95 6.26
C LEU A 59 -0.49 -3.01 7.78
N VAL A 60 0.61 -3.59 8.26
CA VAL A 60 0.91 -3.67 9.70
C VAL A 60 1.08 -2.28 10.29
N CYS A 61 1.90 -1.42 9.68
CA CYS A 61 2.11 -0.05 10.15
C CYS A 61 0.80 0.75 10.16
N LEU A 62 0.01 0.71 9.09
CA LEU A 62 -1.28 1.42 9.01
C LEU A 62 -2.31 0.88 10.02
N LYS A 63 -2.33 -0.43 10.29
CA LYS A 63 -3.14 -1.04 11.36
C LYS A 63 -2.76 -0.52 12.76
N VAL A 64 -1.49 -0.21 12.99
CA VAL A 64 -1.02 0.38 14.25
C VAL A 64 -1.44 1.85 14.31
N GLU A 65 -1.15 2.62 13.26
CA GLU A 65 -1.48 4.05 13.18
C GLU A 65 -2.99 4.32 13.34
N SER A 66 -3.85 3.48 12.76
CA SER A 66 -5.31 3.67 12.81
C SER A 66 -5.90 3.55 14.21
N ARG A 67 -5.15 2.98 15.17
CA ARG A 67 -5.55 2.92 16.58
C ARG A 67 -5.39 4.25 17.28
N TYR A 68 -4.52 5.12 16.77
CA TYR A 68 -4.14 6.38 17.40
C TYR A 68 -4.59 7.60 16.61
N ARG A 69 -4.81 7.47 15.30
CA ARG A 69 -5.24 8.55 14.41
C ARG A 69 -6.33 8.06 13.46
N TRP A 70 -7.49 8.73 13.48
CA TRP A 70 -8.60 8.46 12.58
C TRP A 70 -9.28 9.77 12.14
N PRO A 71 -9.43 10.04 10.83
CA PRO A 71 -8.85 9.28 9.70
C PRO A 71 -7.33 9.52 9.57
N ILE A 72 -6.60 8.52 9.11
CA ILE A 72 -5.19 8.66 8.75
C ILE A 72 -5.13 9.49 7.45
N GLY A 73 -4.40 10.61 7.46
CA GLY A 73 -4.21 11.46 6.27
C GLY A 73 -5.37 12.40 5.91
N GLY A 74 -6.39 12.51 6.77
CA GLY A 74 -7.53 13.42 6.58
C GLY A 74 -8.60 12.88 5.63
N LYS A 75 -9.86 13.24 5.88
CA LYS A 75 -11.03 12.79 5.10
C LYS A 75 -11.10 13.43 3.70
N ASP A 76 -10.62 14.65 3.57
CA ASP A 76 -10.78 15.47 2.35
C ASP A 76 -9.86 15.05 1.20
N SER A 77 -9.00 14.07 1.45
CA SER A 77 -7.99 13.59 0.50
C SER A 77 -8.51 12.52 -0.47
N VAL A 78 -9.78 12.10 -0.37
CA VAL A 78 -10.34 11.05 -1.23
C VAL A 78 -10.94 11.64 -2.50
N THR A 79 -10.49 11.17 -3.66
CA THR A 79 -11.03 11.55 -4.98
C THR A 79 -11.65 10.35 -5.70
N PRO A 80 -12.56 10.56 -6.68
CA PRO A 80 -13.21 9.48 -7.42
C PRO A 80 -12.24 8.50 -8.11
N GLU A 81 -11.08 9.00 -8.50
CA GLU A 81 -9.99 8.19 -9.02
C GLU A 81 -8.71 8.53 -8.27
N MET A 82 -7.96 7.52 -7.87
CA MET A 82 -6.70 7.68 -7.15
C MET A 82 -5.68 6.63 -7.55
N THR A 83 -4.41 6.98 -7.42
CA THR A 83 -3.30 6.02 -7.53
C THR A 83 -2.50 6.01 -6.25
N ILE A 84 -2.33 4.84 -5.62
CA ILE A 84 -1.37 4.66 -4.53
C ILE A 84 -0.14 3.95 -5.10
N SER A 85 1.00 4.62 -5.10
CA SER A 85 2.29 4.01 -5.44
C SER A 85 3.03 3.60 -4.17
N VAL A 86 3.53 2.37 -4.13
CA VAL A 86 4.31 1.82 -3.02
C VAL A 86 5.74 1.61 -3.48
N GLU A 87 6.67 2.17 -2.72
CA GLU A 87 8.09 2.17 -3.01
C GLU A 87 8.87 1.40 -1.95
N ARG A 88 9.85 0.60 -2.41
CA ARG A 88 10.85 -0.03 -1.56
C ARG A 88 12.04 0.92 -1.37
N ILE A 89 12.33 1.26 -0.12
CA ILE A 89 13.43 2.16 0.23
C ILE A 89 14.67 1.35 0.63
N ALA A 90 15.68 1.28 -0.24
CA ALA A 90 16.87 0.46 0.02
C ALA A 90 17.63 0.90 1.28
N ARG A 91 17.75 2.21 1.50
CA ARG A 91 18.42 2.83 2.65
C ARG A 91 17.57 3.99 3.15
N SER A 92 17.34 4.08 4.46
CA SER A 92 16.54 5.14 5.08
C SER A 92 17.08 6.55 4.82
N GLN A 93 18.37 6.67 4.50
CA GLN A 93 19.04 7.95 4.27
C GLN A 93 18.74 8.55 2.89
N ASP A 94 18.42 7.72 1.89
CA ASP A 94 18.35 8.17 0.51
C ASP A 94 16.92 8.59 0.10
N MET A 95 15.89 8.10 0.81
CA MET A 95 14.43 8.30 0.57
C MET A 95 13.93 8.14 -0.88
N ARG A 96 14.83 7.81 -1.81
CA ARG A 96 14.57 7.43 -3.20
C ARG A 96 14.26 5.95 -3.21
N GLY A 97 12.98 5.64 -3.39
CA GLY A 97 12.52 4.27 -3.49
C GLY A 97 12.33 3.82 -4.93
N VAL A 98 12.29 2.51 -5.11
CA VAL A 98 11.86 1.90 -6.37
C VAL A 98 10.39 1.54 -6.22
N VAL A 99 9.53 1.97 -7.14
CA VAL A 99 8.12 1.58 -7.14
C VAL A 99 8.03 0.07 -7.33
N VAL A 100 7.44 -0.61 -6.35
CA VAL A 100 7.26 -2.08 -6.35
C VAL A 100 5.80 -2.48 -6.54
N ALA A 101 4.86 -1.61 -6.18
CA ALA A 101 3.44 -1.82 -6.42
C ALA A 101 2.71 -0.50 -6.71
N GLN A 102 1.60 -0.59 -7.44
CA GLN A 102 0.66 0.49 -7.66
C GLN A 102 -0.77 -0.02 -7.52
N PHE A 103 -1.63 0.79 -6.91
CA PHE A 103 -3.06 0.55 -6.75
C PHE A 103 -3.79 1.65 -7.50
N GLU A 104 -4.41 1.30 -8.61
CA GLU A 104 -5.30 2.18 -9.35
C GLU A 104 -6.71 1.99 -8.81
N ILE A 105 -7.22 3.00 -8.10
CA ILE A 105 -8.44 2.91 -7.30
C ILE A 105 -9.50 3.79 -7.95
N ALA A 106 -10.60 3.17 -8.34
CA ALA A 106 -11.83 3.85 -8.72
C ALA A 106 -12.81 3.79 -7.55
N TYR A 107 -13.39 4.94 -7.21
CA TYR A 107 -14.36 5.12 -6.15
C TYR A 107 -15.72 5.48 -6.76
N ALA A 108 -16.75 4.71 -6.39
CA ALA A 108 -18.13 4.96 -6.78
C ALA A 108 -19.07 4.67 -5.59
N GLY A 109 -19.72 5.71 -5.06
CA GLY A 109 -20.62 5.58 -3.91
C GLY A 109 -19.86 5.16 -2.64
N LEU A 110 -20.23 4.05 -2.01
CA LEU A 110 -19.55 3.52 -0.82
C LEU A 110 -18.61 2.35 -1.14
N ARG A 111 -18.11 2.28 -2.38
CA ARG A 111 -17.27 1.18 -2.84
C ARG A 111 -16.02 1.70 -3.53
N ALA A 112 -14.88 1.14 -3.15
CA ALA A 112 -13.61 1.32 -3.84
C ALA A 112 -13.22 0.02 -4.55
N THR A 113 -12.85 0.12 -5.81
CA THR A 113 -12.36 -0.98 -6.64
C THR A 113 -10.95 -0.66 -7.08
N ALA A 114 -10.02 -1.60 -6.88
CA ALA A 114 -8.62 -1.43 -7.21
C ALA A 114 -8.15 -2.43 -8.28
N ASN A 115 -7.36 -1.93 -9.22
CA ASN A 115 -6.43 -2.73 -10.01
C ASN A 115 -5.03 -2.59 -9.40
N ILE A 116 -4.39 -3.73 -9.12
CA ILE A 116 -3.14 -3.78 -8.37
C ILE A 116 -2.05 -4.30 -9.31
N ILE A 117 -1.09 -3.44 -9.59
CA ILE A 117 0.05 -3.70 -10.46
C ILE A 117 1.25 -3.92 -9.55
N ARG A 118 1.92 -5.07 -9.65
CA ARG A 118 3.13 -5.39 -8.87
C ARG A 118 4.25 -5.74 -9.82
N ASN A 119 5.45 -5.22 -9.56
CA ASN A 119 6.57 -5.47 -10.43
C ASN A 119 6.87 -6.98 -10.51
N GLY A 120 6.97 -7.52 -11.73
CA GLY A 120 7.24 -8.95 -11.96
C GLY A 120 6.05 -9.91 -11.75
N HIS A 121 4.83 -9.40 -11.52
CA HIS A 121 3.63 -10.23 -11.35
C HIS A 121 2.49 -9.80 -12.29
N PRO A 122 1.60 -10.73 -12.67
CA PRO A 122 0.36 -10.37 -13.37
C PRO A 122 -0.48 -9.38 -12.54
N PRO A 123 -1.13 -8.39 -13.18
CA PRO A 123 -2.05 -7.48 -12.50
C PRO A 123 -3.18 -8.25 -11.80
N ILE A 124 -3.58 -7.78 -10.63
CA ILE A 124 -4.77 -8.25 -9.92
C ILE A 124 -5.85 -7.21 -10.13
N CYS A 125 -6.89 -7.55 -10.88
CA CYS A 125 -7.95 -6.61 -11.24
C CYS A 125 -9.19 -6.80 -10.38
N GLY A 126 -9.90 -5.70 -10.10
CA GLY A 126 -11.23 -5.74 -9.49
C GLY A 126 -11.28 -6.07 -8.01
N VAL A 127 -10.20 -5.82 -7.25
CA VAL A 127 -10.23 -5.97 -5.78
C VAL A 127 -11.14 -4.90 -5.22
N SER A 128 -12.29 -5.27 -4.68
CA SER A 128 -13.33 -4.33 -4.25
C SER A 128 -13.56 -4.39 -2.75
N VAL A 129 -13.73 -3.23 -2.12
CA VAL A 129 -14.02 -3.10 -0.69
C VAL A 129 -15.12 -2.08 -0.42
N GLU A 130 -15.90 -2.33 0.63
CA GLU A 130 -16.89 -1.38 1.14
C GLU A 130 -16.23 -0.36 2.07
N LEU A 131 -16.63 0.90 1.89
CA LEU A 131 -16.12 2.03 2.63
C LEU A 131 -17.10 2.43 3.73
N ARG A 132 -16.54 2.98 4.81
CA ARG A 132 -17.32 3.62 5.87
C ARG A 132 -17.30 5.12 5.69
N ASP A 133 -18.34 5.76 6.23
CA ASP A 133 -18.39 7.21 6.31
C ASP A 133 -17.15 7.74 7.05
N GLY A 134 -16.39 8.60 6.37
CA GLY A 134 -15.17 9.18 6.92
C GLY A 134 -13.90 8.37 6.70
N ASP A 135 -13.93 7.26 5.95
CA ASP A 135 -12.71 6.61 5.48
C ASP A 135 -11.88 7.61 4.64
N GLY A 136 -10.61 7.79 5.01
CA GLY A 136 -9.61 8.47 4.19
C GLY A 136 -8.91 7.50 3.25
N VAL A 137 -7.92 8.01 2.53
CA VAL A 137 -7.13 7.24 1.56
C VAL A 137 -6.47 6.01 2.20
N TRP A 138 -5.94 6.15 3.40
CA TRP A 138 -5.20 5.08 4.06
C TRP A 138 -6.13 4.04 4.69
N GLU A 139 -7.35 4.41 5.08
CA GLU A 139 -8.40 3.45 5.46
C GLU A 139 -8.81 2.57 4.27
N ILE A 140 -9.00 3.18 3.10
CA ILE A 140 -9.23 2.46 1.84
C ILE A 140 -8.06 1.50 1.58
N ALA A 141 -6.82 1.97 1.71
CA ALA A 141 -5.63 1.15 1.53
C ALA A 141 -5.58 -0.02 2.52
N ILE A 142 -5.87 0.18 3.81
CA ILE A 142 -5.95 -0.90 4.81
C ILE A 142 -6.94 -1.98 4.35
N ARG A 143 -8.13 -1.59 3.90
CA ARG A 143 -9.17 -2.54 3.47
C ARG A 143 -8.74 -3.32 2.23
N LEU A 144 -8.22 -2.64 1.22
CA LEU A 144 -7.72 -3.27 -0.02
C LEU A 144 -6.56 -4.23 0.29
N LEU A 145 -5.63 -3.84 1.16
CA LEU A 145 -4.52 -4.69 1.58
C LEU A 145 -4.99 -5.90 2.38
N ARG A 146 -5.98 -5.74 3.28
CA ARG A 146 -6.59 -6.89 3.97
C ARG A 146 -7.25 -7.83 3.00
N GLU A 147 -8.00 -7.31 2.03
CA GLU A 147 -8.65 -8.12 0.98
C GLU A 147 -7.60 -8.91 0.18
N LEU A 148 -6.51 -8.26 -0.22
CA LEU A 148 -5.42 -8.88 -0.97
C LEU A 148 -4.67 -9.95 -0.17
N TYR A 149 -4.54 -9.75 1.14
CA TYR A 149 -3.73 -10.58 2.04
C TYR A 149 -4.55 -11.35 3.08
N LYS A 150 -5.83 -11.66 2.79
CA LYS A 150 -6.72 -12.44 3.67
C LYS A 150 -6.11 -13.75 4.16
N ALA A 151 -5.21 -14.35 3.39
CA ALA A 151 -4.51 -15.57 3.75
C ALA A 151 -3.50 -15.42 4.91
N PHE A 152 -3.23 -14.19 5.37
CA PHE A 152 -2.25 -13.86 6.42
C PHE A 152 -2.86 -13.25 7.68
N GLU A 153 -4.19 -13.23 7.79
CA GLU A 153 -4.91 -12.97 9.05
C GLU A 153 -5.16 -14.28 9.81
#